data_AF-A0A937VNH9-F1
#
_entry.id   AF-A0A937VNH9-F1
#
_cell.length_a   1.000
_cell.length_b   1.000
_cell.length_c   1.000
_cell.angle_alpha   90.00
_cell.angle_beta   90.00
_cell.angle_gamma   90.00
#
_symmetry.space_group_name_H-M   'P 1'
#
loop_
_entity.id
_entity.type
_entity.pdbx_description
1 polymer ?
#
loop_
_entity_poly.entity_id
_entity_poly.type
_entity_poly.pdbx_seq_one_letter_code
_entity_poly.pdbx_strand_id
1 'polypeptide(L)'
;MRPKKFGQGIISRLKADKGKAIICGFQTTMFSIENILHQVSKPARYTGGEWNSIVKNWDNTPIRSVLAFPDTYEVGMSNLALPILYHILNSQPDVLAERVYAPWIDMESMLRQHNLPLFSLETKRPLADFDIVGFSLGYELTYTNVLNMLDMARIPVFSHQRDSSFPLIIAGGSCVLNPEPMADFIDLFLIGEAEEAILKFLEAYREYRGDKGRLLRQAAKLSGIYVPSLYEVKYHKDSTLASLSPKAPEAKPIIERQIVARLPQPVTNPVVPYVEVVHDRGA
;
A
#
# COMPACT_ATOMS: atom_id res chain seq x y z
N MET A 1 15.67 -1.69 51.37
CA MET A 1 16.44 -1.69 50.10
C MET A 1 15.49 -1.96 48.95
N ARG A 2 15.28 -0.99 48.04
CA ARG A 2 14.42 -1.17 46.85
C ARG A 2 15.21 -1.88 45.73
N PRO A 3 14.62 -2.82 44.98
CA PRO A 3 15.32 -3.48 43.88
C PRO A 3 15.49 -2.53 42.68
N LYS A 4 16.70 -2.51 42.10
CA LYS A 4 17.08 -1.69 40.95
C LYS A 4 16.39 -2.20 39.67
N LYS A 5 15.83 -1.27 38.90
CA LYS A 5 15.26 -1.47 37.54
C LYS A 5 16.38 -1.86 36.54
N PHE A 6 16.62 -3.16 36.35
CA PHE A 6 17.34 -3.69 35.19
C PHE A 6 16.30 -4.09 34.14
N GLY A 7 16.08 -3.24 33.13
CA GLY A 7 15.14 -3.57 32.04
C GLY A 7 14.95 -2.49 30.98
N GLN A 8 15.25 -1.23 31.29
CA GLN A 8 15.08 -0.12 30.33
C GLN A 8 16.26 0.06 29.36
N GLY A 9 17.46 -0.44 29.68
CA GLY A 9 18.66 -0.27 28.85
C GLY A 9 18.80 -1.24 27.66
N ILE A 10 18.10 -2.38 27.68
CA ILE A 10 18.17 -3.39 26.60
C ILE A 10 17.19 -3.04 25.49
N ILE A 11 16.00 -2.54 25.84
CA ILE A 11 14.96 -2.12 24.88
C ILE A 11 15.40 -0.87 24.10
N SER A 12 16.15 0.06 24.73
CA SER A 12 16.69 1.24 24.04
C SER A 12 17.83 0.90 23.07
N ARG A 13 18.69 -0.09 23.40
CA ARG A 13 19.71 -0.61 22.47
C ARG A 13 19.11 -1.34 21.27
N LEU A 14 18.06 -2.15 21.47
CA LEU A 14 17.37 -2.85 20.37
C LEU A 14 16.66 -1.90 19.39
N LYS A 15 16.11 -0.77 19.87
CA LYS A 15 15.55 0.28 19.00
C LYS A 15 16.64 1.03 18.21
N ALA A 16 17.79 1.30 18.84
CA ALA A 16 18.91 1.97 18.18
C ALA A 16 19.59 1.08 17.11
N ASP A 17 19.70 -0.23 17.37
CA ASP A 17 20.26 -1.19 16.39
C ASP A 17 19.33 -1.43 15.19
N LYS A 18 18.00 -1.45 15.39
CA LYS A 18 17.05 -1.46 14.27
C LYS A 18 17.15 -0.20 13.42
N GLY A 19 17.27 0.98 14.04
CA GLY A 19 17.48 2.24 13.31
C GLY A 19 18.75 2.23 12.45
N LYS A 20 19.88 1.75 12.99
CA LYS A 20 21.14 1.63 12.23
C LYS A 20 21.09 0.57 11.13
N ALA A 21 20.47 -0.58 11.36
CA ALA A 21 20.31 -1.63 10.35
C ALA A 21 19.40 -1.19 9.20
N ILE A 22 18.32 -0.44 9.50
CA ILE A 22 17.41 0.13 8.50
C ILE A 22 18.10 1.23 7.69
N ILE A 23 18.87 2.13 8.33
CA ILE A 23 19.61 3.20 7.63
C ILE A 23 20.72 2.61 6.73
N CYS A 24 21.43 1.58 7.20
CA CYS A 24 22.46 0.88 6.42
C CYS A 24 21.85 0.10 5.24
N GLY A 25 20.74 -0.61 5.48
CA GLY A 25 19.99 -1.32 4.44
C GLY A 25 19.40 -0.38 3.39
N PHE A 26 18.89 0.77 3.81
CA PHE A 26 18.37 1.83 2.93
C PHE A 26 19.45 2.41 2.01
N GLN A 27 20.58 2.85 2.55
CA GLN A 27 21.68 3.40 1.76
C GLN A 27 22.27 2.36 0.79
N THR A 28 22.37 1.11 1.22
CA THR A 28 22.85 0.01 0.37
C THR A 28 21.86 -0.29 -0.77
N THR A 29 20.56 -0.27 -0.49
CA THR A 29 19.51 -0.50 -1.49
C THR A 29 19.48 0.63 -2.53
N MET A 30 19.52 1.88 -2.09
CA MET A 30 19.53 3.06 -2.97
C MET A 30 20.76 3.06 -3.88
N PHE A 31 21.96 2.84 -3.34
CA PHE A 31 23.20 2.73 -4.12
C PHE A 31 23.17 1.57 -5.12
N SER A 32 22.52 0.46 -4.77
CA SER A 32 22.40 -0.70 -5.67
C SER A 32 21.42 -0.45 -6.82
N ILE A 33 20.36 0.33 -6.60
CA ILE A 33 19.36 0.66 -7.64
C ILE A 33 19.98 1.56 -8.70
N GLU A 34 20.69 2.62 -8.32
CA GLU A 34 21.36 3.52 -9.27
C GLU A 34 22.30 2.77 -10.22
N ASN A 35 22.95 1.72 -9.73
CA ASN A 35 23.86 0.87 -10.49
C ASN A 35 23.15 -0.08 -11.48
N ILE A 36 21.84 -0.28 -11.40
CA ILE A 36 21.09 -1.11 -12.37
C ILE A 36 20.24 -0.28 -13.34
N LEU A 37 20.03 1.01 -13.07
CA LEU A 37 19.18 1.88 -13.91
C LEU A 37 19.67 1.97 -15.35
N HIS A 38 20.97 1.98 -15.60
CA HIS A 38 21.52 2.05 -16.96
C HIS A 38 21.33 0.76 -17.78
N GLN A 39 20.85 -0.32 -17.15
CA GLN A 39 20.66 -1.63 -17.77
C GLN A 39 19.20 -1.89 -18.20
N VAL A 40 18.29 -0.95 -17.93
CA VAL A 40 16.87 -1.07 -18.29
C VAL A 40 16.49 -0.12 -19.42
N SER A 41 15.45 -0.47 -20.18
CA SER A 41 15.00 0.26 -21.37
C SER A 41 14.50 1.67 -21.09
N LYS A 42 13.79 1.87 -19.97
CA LYS A 42 13.25 3.17 -19.54
C LYS A 42 13.61 3.48 -18.08
N PRO A 43 14.84 3.97 -17.80
CA PRO A 43 15.31 4.22 -16.44
C PRO A 43 14.46 5.25 -15.69
N ALA A 44 13.93 6.25 -16.40
CA ALA A 44 13.13 7.35 -15.84
C ALA A 44 11.83 6.89 -15.15
N ARG A 45 11.33 5.67 -15.42
CA ARG A 45 10.22 5.06 -14.65
C ARG A 45 10.56 4.86 -13.17
N TYR A 46 11.85 4.80 -12.85
CA TYR A 46 12.36 4.34 -11.56
C TYR A 46 13.23 5.37 -10.86
N THR A 47 13.55 6.51 -11.50
CA THR A 47 14.42 7.55 -10.90
C THR A 47 13.71 8.28 -9.77
N GLY A 48 12.42 8.56 -9.89
CA GLY A 48 11.70 9.44 -8.97
C GLY A 48 12.20 10.88 -9.03
N GLY A 49 11.92 11.66 -7.98
CA GLY A 49 12.33 13.07 -7.89
C GLY A 49 11.51 14.03 -8.76
N GLU A 50 10.35 13.58 -9.23
CA GLU A 50 9.44 14.37 -10.08
C GLU A 50 9.08 15.71 -9.47
N TRP A 51 8.75 16.70 -10.32
CA TRP A 51 8.26 17.98 -9.86
C TRP A 51 6.96 17.80 -9.07
N ASN A 52 6.81 18.53 -7.96
CA ASN A 52 5.74 18.37 -6.98
C ASN A 52 5.66 17.01 -6.25
N SER A 53 6.66 16.12 -6.39
CA SER A 53 6.76 14.96 -5.50
C SER A 53 7.02 15.42 -4.06
N ILE A 54 6.34 14.78 -3.11
CA ILE A 54 6.39 15.09 -1.68
C ILE A 54 7.25 14.02 -1.01
N VAL A 55 8.33 14.44 -0.37
CA VAL A 55 9.18 13.57 0.45
C VAL A 55 9.10 14.05 1.89
N LYS A 56 8.55 13.22 2.77
CA LYS A 56 8.50 13.48 4.22
C LYS A 56 9.63 12.76 4.94
N ASN A 57 10.00 13.26 6.12
CA ASN A 57 11.02 12.63 6.94
C ASN A 57 10.50 11.29 7.51
N TRP A 58 11.07 10.19 7.01
CA TRP A 58 10.70 8.83 7.39
C TRP A 58 10.70 8.56 8.91
N ASP A 59 11.69 9.07 9.63
CA ASP A 59 11.86 8.80 11.05
C ASP A 59 10.88 9.59 11.93
N ASN A 60 10.42 10.75 11.42
CA ASN A 60 9.48 11.62 12.13
C ASN A 60 8.02 11.39 11.74
N THR A 61 7.75 10.53 10.76
CA THR A 61 6.38 10.25 10.29
C THR A 61 5.93 8.86 10.72
N PRO A 62 4.92 8.76 11.61
CA PRO A 62 4.55 7.51 12.27
C PRO A 62 3.67 6.57 11.45
N ILE A 63 3.04 7.04 10.36
CA ILE A 63 2.25 6.20 9.46
C ILE A 63 2.86 6.27 8.07
N ARG A 64 3.42 5.15 7.62
CA ARG A 64 4.14 5.04 6.36
C ARG A 64 3.29 4.24 5.38
N SER A 65 2.74 4.92 4.40
CA SER A 65 1.93 4.29 3.36
C SER A 65 2.62 4.35 2.02
N VAL A 66 2.37 3.36 1.19
CA VAL A 66 2.74 3.38 -0.22
C VAL A 66 1.51 3.05 -1.07
N LEU A 67 1.27 3.88 -2.08
CA LEU A 67 0.20 3.72 -3.05
C LEU A 67 0.75 2.95 -4.24
N ALA A 68 0.29 1.72 -4.39
CA ALA A 68 0.68 0.80 -5.43
C ALA A 68 -0.30 0.84 -6.61
N PHE A 69 0.24 1.05 -7.81
CA PHE A 69 -0.50 0.83 -9.05
C PHE A 69 0.05 -0.44 -9.73
N PRO A 70 -0.77 -1.49 -9.94
CA PRO A 70 -0.31 -2.79 -10.42
C PRO A 70 -0.07 -2.81 -11.94
N ASP A 71 0.53 -1.77 -12.48
CA ASP A 71 0.91 -1.61 -13.87
C ASP A 71 2.12 -0.66 -13.96
N THR A 72 2.66 -0.51 -15.16
CA THR A 72 3.74 0.40 -15.49
C THR A 72 3.46 1.84 -15.07
N TYR A 73 4.55 2.55 -14.82
CA TYR A 73 4.56 3.96 -14.43
C TYR A 73 3.72 4.84 -15.37
N GLU A 74 3.87 4.69 -16.69
CA GLU A 74 3.16 5.52 -17.67
C GLU A 74 1.64 5.34 -17.61
N VAL A 75 1.16 4.12 -17.32
CA VAL A 75 -0.27 3.85 -17.15
C VAL A 75 -0.75 4.37 -15.80
N GLY A 76 0.00 4.10 -14.73
CA GLY A 76 -0.37 4.51 -13.39
C GLY A 76 -0.37 6.01 -13.16
N MET A 77 0.52 6.76 -13.83
CA MET A 77 0.50 8.23 -13.80
C MET A 77 -0.74 8.82 -14.49
N SER A 78 -1.37 8.10 -15.41
CA SER A 78 -2.62 8.50 -16.04
C SER A 78 -3.87 8.19 -15.20
N ASN A 79 -3.70 7.56 -14.02
CA ASN A 79 -4.79 7.33 -13.07
C ASN A 79 -5.13 8.61 -12.30
N LEU A 80 -6.41 9.01 -12.28
CA LEU A 80 -6.84 10.21 -11.55
C LEU A 80 -6.92 10.03 -10.03
N ALA A 81 -7.23 8.83 -9.56
CA ALA A 81 -7.41 8.56 -8.14
C ALA A 81 -6.07 8.59 -7.39
N LEU A 82 -4.99 8.13 -8.02
CA LEU A 82 -3.67 8.02 -7.41
C LEU A 82 -3.11 9.39 -6.96
N PRO A 83 -3.08 10.45 -7.78
CA PRO A 83 -2.68 11.79 -7.35
C PRO A 83 -3.57 12.39 -6.25
N ILE A 84 -4.88 12.13 -6.30
CA ILE A 84 -5.83 12.62 -5.29
C ILE A 84 -5.54 11.97 -3.93
N LEU A 85 -5.43 10.65 -3.90
CA LEU A 85 -5.10 9.91 -2.67
C LEU A 85 -3.70 10.26 -2.17
N TYR A 86 -2.73 10.40 -3.07
CA TYR A 86 -1.37 10.84 -2.74
C TYR A 86 -1.39 12.20 -2.03
N HIS A 87 -2.15 13.16 -2.56
CA HIS A 87 -2.31 14.47 -1.96
C HIS A 87 -3.06 14.43 -0.62
N ILE A 88 -4.16 13.68 -0.52
CA ILE A 88 -4.96 13.55 0.72
C ILE A 88 -4.10 12.96 1.84
N LEU A 89 -3.38 11.87 1.57
CA LEU A 89 -2.52 11.22 2.56
C LEU A 89 -1.34 12.12 2.96
N ASN A 90 -0.65 12.72 1.98
CA ASN A 90 0.46 13.62 2.29
C ASN A 90 0.01 14.97 2.89
N SER A 91 -1.27 15.31 2.88
CA SER A 91 -1.80 16.46 3.63
C SER A 91 -1.95 16.16 5.12
N GLN A 92 -1.95 14.88 5.53
CA GLN A 92 -1.97 14.51 6.94
C GLN A 92 -0.56 14.67 7.55
N PRO A 93 -0.38 15.41 8.66
CA PRO A 93 0.96 15.70 9.20
C PRO A 93 1.71 14.45 9.66
N ASP A 94 0.98 13.40 10.04
CA ASP A 94 1.51 12.16 10.61
C ASP A 94 1.55 10.98 9.62
N VAL A 95 1.21 11.21 8.36
CA VAL A 95 1.23 10.20 7.29
C VAL A 95 2.22 10.61 6.20
N LEU A 96 3.03 9.68 5.72
CA LEU A 96 3.71 9.79 4.43
C LEU A 96 3.07 8.83 3.45
N ALA A 97 2.91 9.28 2.22
CA ALA A 97 2.52 8.43 1.12
C ALA A 97 3.57 8.52 0.03
N GLU A 98 4.11 7.37 -0.35
CA GLU A 98 4.98 7.20 -1.52
C GLU A 98 4.22 6.41 -2.60
N ARG A 99 4.75 6.35 -3.82
CA ARG A 99 4.15 5.63 -4.95
C ARG A 99 5.01 4.45 -5.33
N VAL A 100 4.38 3.41 -5.87
CA VAL A 100 5.07 2.27 -6.48
C VAL A 100 4.26 1.74 -7.66
N TYR A 101 4.96 1.27 -8.68
CA TYR A 101 4.41 0.76 -9.92
C TYR A 101 4.94 -0.64 -10.18
N ALA A 102 4.22 -1.44 -10.96
CA ALA A 102 4.76 -2.72 -11.41
C ALA A 102 6.01 -2.46 -12.28
N PRO A 103 7.16 -3.08 -11.98
CA PRO A 103 8.33 -2.96 -12.83
C PRO A 103 8.06 -3.62 -14.18
N TRP A 104 8.74 -3.12 -15.23
CA TRP A 104 8.73 -3.80 -16.51
C TRP A 104 9.64 -5.03 -16.45
N ILE A 105 9.52 -5.93 -17.43
CA ILE A 105 10.17 -7.24 -17.44
C ILE A 105 11.71 -7.11 -17.28
N ASP A 106 12.31 -6.08 -17.84
CA ASP A 106 13.75 -5.79 -17.73
C ASP A 106 14.14 -5.36 -16.32
N MET A 107 13.43 -4.41 -15.72
CA MET A 107 13.67 -3.98 -14.34
C MET A 107 13.38 -5.12 -13.35
N GLU A 108 12.32 -5.90 -13.55
CA GLU A 108 12.05 -7.07 -12.72
C GLU A 108 13.21 -8.06 -12.75
N SER A 109 13.72 -8.36 -13.94
CA SER A 109 14.88 -9.25 -14.12
C SER A 109 16.10 -8.73 -13.35
N MET A 110 16.38 -7.43 -13.43
CA MET A 110 17.48 -6.80 -12.69
C MET A 110 17.29 -6.88 -11.18
N LEU A 111 16.09 -6.61 -10.68
CA LEU A 111 15.82 -6.69 -9.23
C LEU A 111 15.98 -8.12 -8.70
N ARG A 112 15.48 -9.11 -9.44
CA ARG A 112 15.63 -10.53 -9.06
C ARG A 112 17.09 -10.97 -9.12
N GLN A 113 17.82 -10.64 -10.18
CA GLN A 113 19.25 -10.98 -10.34
C GLN A 113 20.12 -10.40 -9.22
N HIS A 114 19.83 -9.16 -8.80
CA HIS A 114 20.58 -8.47 -7.74
C HIS A 114 20.00 -8.71 -6.34
N ASN A 115 18.96 -9.54 -6.20
CA ASN A 115 18.27 -9.80 -4.95
C ASN A 115 17.83 -8.51 -4.23
N LEU A 116 17.28 -7.58 -4.99
CA LEU A 116 16.73 -6.31 -4.51
C LEU A 116 15.21 -6.42 -4.39
N PRO A 117 14.60 -6.00 -3.27
CA PRO A 117 13.15 -6.00 -3.14
C PRO A 117 12.52 -4.88 -3.99
N LEU A 118 11.23 -5.04 -4.32
CA LEU A 118 10.45 -3.95 -4.88
C LEU A 118 10.44 -2.75 -3.92
N PHE A 119 10.60 -1.55 -4.46
CA PHE A 119 10.81 -0.33 -3.71
C PHE A 119 9.89 0.82 -4.14
N SER A 120 9.71 1.80 -3.26
CA SER A 120 8.95 3.03 -3.51
C SER A 120 9.68 4.03 -4.40
N LEU A 121 8.94 4.84 -5.16
CA LEU A 121 9.51 5.74 -6.14
C LEU A 121 10.22 6.95 -5.51
N GLU A 122 9.70 7.50 -4.43
CA GLU A 122 10.21 8.74 -3.81
C GLU A 122 11.53 8.50 -3.08
N THR A 123 11.60 7.45 -2.24
CA THR A 123 12.79 7.23 -1.41
C THR A 123 13.52 5.93 -1.69
N LYS A 124 13.02 5.04 -2.57
CA LYS A 124 13.60 3.72 -2.84
C LYS A 124 13.54 2.78 -1.63
N ARG A 125 12.54 2.94 -0.77
CA ARG A 125 12.36 2.05 0.38
C ARG A 125 11.70 0.75 -0.02
N PRO A 126 12.18 -0.41 0.48
CA PRO A 126 11.49 -1.68 0.32
C PRO A 126 10.04 -1.58 0.79
N LEU A 127 9.11 -2.18 0.04
CA LEU A 127 7.68 -2.15 0.38
C LEU A 127 7.37 -2.79 1.73
N ALA A 128 8.16 -3.78 2.16
CA ALA A 128 8.02 -4.42 3.47
C ALA A 128 8.32 -3.49 4.67
N ASP A 129 8.98 -2.34 4.45
CA ASP A 129 9.28 -1.37 5.51
C ASP A 129 8.12 -0.40 5.79
N PHE A 130 7.09 -0.40 4.93
CA PHE A 130 5.90 0.43 5.10
C PHE A 130 4.92 -0.21 6.07
N ASP A 131 4.03 0.61 6.62
CA ASP A 131 2.94 0.18 7.49
C ASP A 131 1.72 -0.30 6.68
N ILE A 132 1.50 0.32 5.51
CA ILE A 132 0.33 0.12 4.65
C ILE A 132 0.76 0.13 3.18
N VAL A 133 0.37 -0.91 2.43
CA VAL A 133 0.49 -0.95 0.96
C VAL A 133 -0.92 -0.92 0.38
N GLY A 134 -1.26 0.16 -0.32
CA GLY A 134 -2.59 0.36 -0.90
C GLY A 134 -2.60 0.19 -2.41
N PHE A 135 -3.24 -0.86 -2.90
CA PHE A 135 -3.37 -1.13 -4.33
C PHE A 135 -4.58 -0.41 -4.94
N SER A 136 -4.38 0.25 -6.08
CA SER A 136 -5.46 0.79 -6.91
C SER A 136 -5.76 -0.17 -8.06
N LEU A 137 -6.89 -0.88 -8.00
CA LEU A 137 -7.31 -1.89 -8.95
C LEU A 137 -8.29 -1.29 -9.97
N GLY A 138 -7.75 -0.84 -11.11
CA GLY A 138 -8.55 -0.25 -12.19
C GLY A 138 -9.25 -1.28 -13.07
N TYR A 139 -8.60 -2.43 -13.30
CA TYR A 139 -9.08 -3.48 -14.20
C TYR A 139 -8.46 -4.85 -13.83
N GLU A 140 -9.18 -5.94 -14.10
CA GLU A 140 -8.87 -7.29 -13.56
C GLU A 140 -7.59 -7.91 -14.14
N LEU A 141 -7.16 -7.48 -15.34
CA LEU A 141 -5.94 -8.01 -15.98
C LEU A 141 -4.65 -7.72 -15.18
N THR A 142 -4.71 -6.84 -14.18
CA THR A 142 -3.58 -6.50 -13.30
C THR A 142 -3.51 -7.32 -12.02
N TYR A 143 -4.44 -8.24 -11.77
CA TYR A 143 -4.45 -9.03 -10.53
C TYR A 143 -3.17 -9.84 -10.34
N THR A 144 -2.63 -10.43 -11.39
CA THR A 144 -1.35 -11.14 -11.34
C THR A 144 -0.18 -10.21 -11.02
N ASN A 145 -0.23 -8.95 -11.46
CA ASN A 145 0.77 -7.95 -11.11
C ASN A 145 0.74 -7.61 -9.62
N VAL A 146 -0.43 -7.58 -8.98
CA VAL A 146 -0.52 -7.44 -7.51
C VAL A 146 0.24 -8.57 -6.82
N LEU A 147 0.00 -9.82 -7.25
CA LEU A 147 0.68 -10.99 -6.66
C LEU A 147 2.20 -10.93 -6.88
N ASN A 148 2.62 -10.55 -8.10
CA ASN A 148 4.03 -10.38 -8.44
C ASN A 148 4.69 -9.26 -7.61
N MET A 149 4.01 -8.13 -7.43
CA MET A 149 4.52 -7.02 -6.62
C MET A 149 4.69 -7.42 -5.15
N LEU A 150 3.77 -8.21 -4.58
CA LEU A 150 3.92 -8.75 -3.23
C LEU A 150 5.12 -9.69 -3.13
N ASP A 151 5.27 -10.62 -4.07
CA ASP A 151 6.42 -11.53 -4.15
C ASP A 151 7.75 -10.76 -4.24
N MET A 152 7.86 -9.81 -5.17
CA MET A 152 9.04 -8.97 -5.33
C MET A 152 9.33 -8.10 -4.10
N ALA A 153 8.29 -7.67 -3.38
CA ALA A 153 8.42 -6.94 -2.13
C ALA A 153 8.83 -7.83 -0.94
N ARG A 154 8.91 -9.15 -1.13
CA ARG A 154 9.11 -10.16 -0.07
C ARG A 154 8.00 -10.14 0.98
N ILE A 155 6.79 -9.83 0.54
CA ILE A 155 5.59 -9.87 1.36
C ILE A 155 4.83 -11.15 1.00
N PRO A 156 4.47 -12.03 1.96
CA PRO A 156 3.69 -13.22 1.67
C PRO A 156 2.42 -12.89 0.88
N VAL A 157 2.23 -13.60 -0.23
CA VAL A 157 1.15 -13.32 -1.19
C VAL A 157 -0.22 -13.53 -0.55
N PHE A 158 -0.39 -14.63 0.20
CA PHE A 158 -1.64 -14.92 0.90
C PHE A 158 -1.76 -14.15 2.21
N SER A 159 -2.94 -13.58 2.47
CA SER A 159 -3.22 -12.76 3.66
C SER A 159 -3.07 -13.52 4.97
N HIS A 160 -3.46 -14.80 4.98
CA HIS A 160 -3.34 -15.67 6.15
C HIS A 160 -1.89 -15.97 6.55
N GLN A 161 -0.91 -15.71 5.69
CA GLN A 161 0.51 -15.89 5.96
C GLN A 161 1.17 -14.62 6.54
N ARG A 162 0.44 -13.50 6.63
CA ARG A 162 0.94 -12.21 7.11
C ARG A 162 0.49 -11.95 8.54
N ASP A 163 1.44 -11.97 9.47
CA ASP A 163 1.26 -11.49 10.83
C ASP A 163 1.39 -9.96 10.93
N SER A 164 1.44 -9.42 12.16
CA SER A 164 1.57 -7.98 12.41
C SER A 164 2.95 -7.38 12.08
N SER A 165 3.92 -8.20 11.64
CA SER A 165 5.25 -7.70 11.21
C SER A 165 5.28 -7.26 9.75
N PHE A 166 4.27 -7.63 8.96
CA PHE A 166 4.11 -7.21 7.57
C PHE A 166 3.18 -5.99 7.45
N PRO A 167 3.32 -5.19 6.38
CA PRO A 167 2.37 -4.13 6.08
C PRO A 167 0.95 -4.67 5.95
N LEU A 168 -0.02 -3.82 6.29
CA LEU A 168 -1.41 -4.06 5.93
C LEU A 168 -1.57 -3.89 4.42
N ILE A 169 -2.09 -4.91 3.74
CA ILE A 169 -2.37 -4.84 2.30
C ILE A 169 -3.82 -4.45 2.11
N ILE A 170 -4.05 -3.25 1.56
CA ILE A 170 -5.39 -2.75 1.26
C ILE A 170 -5.58 -2.58 -0.24
N ALA A 171 -6.82 -2.62 -0.71
CA ALA A 171 -7.12 -2.37 -2.13
C ALA A 171 -8.37 -1.51 -2.32
N GLY A 172 -8.36 -0.66 -3.34
CA GLY A 172 -9.50 0.12 -3.81
C GLY A 172 -9.55 0.14 -5.34
N GLY A 173 -10.39 1.00 -5.92
CA GLY A 173 -10.56 1.12 -7.38
C GLY A 173 -11.83 0.45 -7.90
N SER A 174 -12.12 0.61 -9.19
CA SER A 174 -13.37 0.17 -9.81
C SER A 174 -13.62 -1.34 -9.68
N CYS A 175 -12.58 -2.15 -9.73
CA CYS A 175 -12.71 -3.61 -9.65
C CYS A 175 -13.16 -4.12 -8.28
N VAL A 176 -12.94 -3.34 -7.20
CA VAL A 176 -13.28 -3.80 -5.84
C VAL A 176 -14.77 -3.77 -5.55
N LEU A 177 -15.61 -3.37 -6.51
CA LEU A 177 -17.05 -3.66 -6.47
C LEU A 177 -17.33 -5.17 -6.45
N ASN A 178 -16.40 -5.98 -6.98
CA ASN A 178 -16.42 -7.44 -6.89
C ASN A 178 -15.08 -7.93 -6.29
N PRO A 179 -14.87 -7.81 -4.96
CA PRO A 179 -13.56 -8.00 -4.34
C PRO A 179 -13.15 -9.47 -4.18
N GLU A 180 -14.10 -10.41 -4.25
CA GLU A 180 -13.88 -11.84 -3.95
C GLU A 180 -12.74 -12.52 -4.73
N PRO A 181 -12.51 -12.25 -6.03
CA PRO A 181 -11.37 -12.84 -6.74
C PRO A 181 -10.00 -12.51 -6.12
N MET A 182 -9.91 -11.44 -5.32
CA MET A 182 -8.68 -11.00 -4.66
C MET A 182 -8.71 -11.19 -3.13
N ALA A 183 -9.76 -11.78 -2.57
CA ALA A 183 -10.01 -11.88 -1.13
C ALA A 183 -8.91 -12.63 -0.36
N ASP A 184 -8.28 -13.63 -0.98
CA ASP A 184 -7.21 -14.41 -0.35
C ASP A 184 -5.88 -13.64 -0.22
N PHE A 185 -5.74 -12.51 -0.92
CA PHE A 185 -4.48 -11.77 -1.04
C PHE A 185 -4.51 -10.41 -0.35
N ILE A 186 -5.69 -9.84 -0.10
CA ILE A 186 -5.89 -8.49 0.43
C ILE A 186 -6.45 -8.56 1.85
N ASP A 187 -5.92 -7.75 2.78
CA ASP A 187 -6.39 -7.72 4.16
C ASP A 187 -7.69 -6.90 4.30
N LEU A 188 -7.85 -5.85 3.50
CA LEU A 188 -9.01 -4.95 3.55
C LEU A 188 -9.28 -4.27 2.19
N PHE A 189 -10.54 -4.19 1.78
CA PHE A 189 -10.99 -3.45 0.60
C PHE A 189 -11.72 -2.17 0.97
N LEU A 190 -11.47 -1.11 0.20
CA LEU A 190 -12.18 0.17 0.22
C LEU A 190 -13.09 0.24 -1.02
N ILE A 191 -14.37 -0.06 -0.84
CA ILE A 191 -15.40 -0.14 -1.88
C ILE A 191 -16.08 1.21 -2.07
N GLY A 192 -15.98 1.74 -3.28
CA GLY A 192 -16.53 3.05 -3.66
C GLY A 192 -15.44 4.14 -3.69
N GLU A 193 -15.86 5.37 -3.42
CA GLU A 193 -14.96 6.54 -3.41
C GLU A 193 -14.10 6.57 -2.14
N ALA A 194 -12.79 6.61 -2.32
CA ALA A 194 -11.82 6.39 -1.25
C ALA A 194 -11.41 7.69 -0.53
N GLU A 195 -11.71 8.86 -1.10
CA GLU A 195 -11.23 10.17 -0.65
C GLU A 195 -11.62 10.48 0.81
N GLU A 196 -12.86 10.17 1.20
CA GLU A 196 -13.29 10.26 2.59
C GLU A 196 -13.03 8.97 3.39
N ALA A 197 -13.18 7.82 2.73
CA ALA A 197 -13.08 6.51 3.37
C ALA A 197 -11.67 6.27 3.94
N ILE A 198 -10.64 6.70 3.22
CA ILE A 198 -9.24 6.54 3.61
C ILE A 198 -8.91 7.33 4.87
N LEU A 199 -9.50 8.52 5.06
CA LEU A 199 -9.29 9.32 6.26
C LEU A 199 -9.96 8.67 7.48
N LYS A 200 -11.20 8.18 7.32
CA LYS A 200 -11.90 7.43 8.39
C LYS A 200 -11.14 6.15 8.76
N PHE A 201 -10.60 5.46 7.76
CA PHE A 201 -9.74 4.30 7.97
C PHE A 201 -8.44 4.68 8.70
N LEU A 202 -7.79 5.79 8.35
CA LEU A 202 -6.59 6.26 9.05
C LEU A 202 -6.86 6.56 10.52
N GLU A 203 -8.03 7.10 10.89
CA GLU A 203 -8.40 7.26 12.30
C GLU A 203 -8.46 5.91 13.04
N ALA A 204 -9.09 4.90 12.43
CA ALA A 204 -9.08 3.55 13.00
C ALA A 204 -7.66 2.98 13.07
N TYR A 205 -6.83 3.22 12.04
CA TYR A 205 -5.43 2.81 12.03
C TYR A 205 -4.65 3.44 13.19
N ARG A 206 -4.81 4.75 13.44
CA ARG A 206 -4.16 5.46 14.55
C ARG A 206 -4.50 4.84 15.90
N GLU A 207 -5.76 4.47 16.11
CA GLU A 207 -6.24 3.94 17.38
C GLU A 207 -5.80 2.48 17.60
N TYR A 208 -5.82 1.65 16.55
CA TYR A 208 -5.66 0.20 16.68
C TYR A 208 -4.36 -0.36 16.07
N ARG A 209 -3.43 0.49 15.59
CA ARG A 209 -2.12 0.03 15.11
C ARG A 209 -1.40 -0.83 16.16
N GLY A 210 -0.82 -1.93 15.71
CA GLY A 210 -0.18 -2.94 16.56
C GLY A 210 -1.07 -4.12 16.96
N ASP A 211 -2.39 -4.02 16.78
CA ASP A 211 -3.33 -5.14 16.89
C ASP A 211 -4.12 -5.28 15.58
N LYS A 212 -3.54 -6.05 14.63
CA LYS A 212 -4.12 -6.27 13.30
C LYS A 212 -5.55 -6.82 13.38
N GLY A 213 -5.81 -7.77 14.30
CA GLY A 213 -7.13 -8.38 14.45
C GLY A 213 -8.18 -7.37 14.90
N ARG A 214 -7.86 -6.54 15.89
CA ARG A 214 -8.76 -5.48 16.36
C ARG A 214 -8.94 -4.38 15.32
N LEU A 215 -7.87 -3.94 14.66
CA LEU A 215 -7.92 -2.96 13.58
C LEU A 215 -8.89 -3.41 12.48
N LEU A 216 -8.75 -4.63 11.98
CA LEU A 216 -9.61 -5.18 10.93
C LEU A 216 -11.09 -5.23 11.35
N ARG A 217 -11.38 -5.65 12.59
CA ARG A 217 -12.76 -5.65 13.13
C ARG A 217 -13.33 -4.25 13.24
N GLN A 218 -12.57 -3.27 13.71
CA GLN A 218 -13.07 -1.90 13.84
C GLN A 218 -13.24 -1.23 12.47
N ALA A 219 -12.31 -1.47 11.54
CA ALA A 219 -12.42 -0.98 10.18
C ALA A 219 -13.68 -1.52 9.47
N ALA A 220 -14.05 -2.79 9.69
CA ALA A 220 -15.26 -3.39 9.11
C ALA A 220 -16.59 -2.70 9.52
N LYS A 221 -16.58 -1.88 10.58
CA LYS A 221 -17.74 -1.06 10.96
C LYS A 221 -17.94 0.15 10.04
N LEU A 222 -16.86 0.63 9.44
CA LEU A 222 -16.88 1.79 8.55
C LEU A 222 -17.63 1.43 7.26
N SER A 223 -18.34 2.41 6.70
CA SER A 223 -19.05 2.19 5.44
C SER A 223 -18.06 2.14 4.26
N GLY A 224 -18.33 1.28 3.28
CA GLY A 224 -17.43 0.92 2.17
C GLY A 224 -16.17 0.17 2.56
N ILE A 225 -16.06 -0.39 3.76
CA ILE A 225 -14.95 -1.29 4.11
C ILE A 225 -15.42 -2.74 4.09
N TYR A 226 -14.71 -3.57 3.34
CA TYR A 226 -14.88 -5.01 3.32
C TYR A 226 -13.59 -5.71 3.79
N VAL A 227 -13.70 -6.62 4.75
CA VAL A 227 -12.56 -7.35 5.33
C VAL A 227 -12.79 -8.86 5.13
N PRO A 228 -12.15 -9.50 4.14
CA PRO A 228 -12.46 -10.87 3.74
C PRO A 228 -12.40 -11.89 4.88
N SER A 229 -11.40 -11.76 5.77
CA SER A 229 -11.19 -12.68 6.89
C SER A 229 -12.36 -12.71 7.89
N LEU A 230 -13.25 -11.72 7.85
CA LEU A 230 -14.43 -11.64 8.70
C LEU A 230 -15.68 -12.26 8.08
N TYR A 231 -15.57 -12.94 6.94
CA TYR A 231 -16.70 -13.57 6.26
C TYR A 231 -16.48 -15.06 6.01
N GLU A 232 -17.60 -15.78 5.90
CA GLU A 232 -17.69 -17.13 5.40
C GLU A 232 -18.29 -17.11 4.00
N VAL A 233 -17.54 -17.61 3.03
CA VAL A 233 -18.01 -17.84 1.67
C VAL A 233 -18.45 -19.29 1.55
N LYS A 234 -19.69 -19.51 1.11
CA LYS A 234 -20.18 -20.85 0.76
C LYS A 234 -20.44 -20.89 -0.74
N TYR A 235 -20.03 -21.98 -1.37
CA TYR A 235 -20.25 -22.23 -2.79
C TYR A 235 -21.23 -23.37 -2.98
N HIS A 236 -21.99 -23.30 -4.06
CA HIS A 236 -22.77 -24.41 -4.56
C HIS A 236 -21.85 -25.50 -5.17
N LYS A 237 -22.42 -26.67 -5.50
CA LYS A 237 -21.66 -27.77 -6.10
C LYS A 237 -21.06 -27.43 -7.47
N ASP A 238 -21.64 -26.46 -8.16
CA ASP A 238 -21.18 -25.94 -9.46
C ASP A 238 -20.17 -24.79 -9.31
N SER A 239 -19.66 -24.54 -8.09
CA SER A 239 -18.72 -23.47 -7.75
C SER A 239 -19.28 -22.04 -7.86
N THR A 240 -20.59 -21.87 -8.04
CA THR A 240 -21.22 -20.55 -7.94
C THR A 240 -21.35 -20.12 -6.47
N LEU A 241 -21.33 -18.79 -6.22
CA LEU A 241 -21.46 -18.25 -4.87
C LEU A 241 -22.85 -18.53 -4.31
N ALA A 242 -22.93 -19.26 -3.20
CA ALA A 242 -24.17 -19.55 -2.50
C ALA A 242 -24.52 -18.50 -1.44
N SER A 243 -23.53 -18.10 -0.64
CA SER A 243 -23.72 -17.08 0.39
C SER A 243 -22.40 -16.48 0.85
N LEU A 244 -22.45 -15.20 1.22
CA LEU A 244 -21.40 -14.51 1.97
C LEU A 244 -21.99 -14.09 3.32
N SER A 245 -21.47 -14.63 4.42
CA SER A 245 -22.02 -14.40 5.77
C SER A 245 -20.96 -13.87 6.73
N PRO A 246 -21.24 -12.80 7.51
CA PRO A 246 -20.31 -12.33 8.53
C PRO A 246 -19.99 -13.40 9.59
N LYS A 247 -18.72 -13.55 9.94
CA LYS A 247 -18.21 -14.34 11.08
C LYS A 247 -18.01 -13.49 12.35
N ALA A 248 -18.11 -12.17 12.23
CA ALA A 248 -17.86 -11.23 13.30
C ALA A 248 -19.02 -10.23 13.42
N PRO A 249 -19.44 -9.84 14.64
CA PRO A 249 -20.54 -8.90 14.84
C PRO A 249 -20.25 -7.50 14.30
N GLU A 250 -18.98 -7.13 14.13
CA GLU A 250 -18.58 -5.85 13.56
C GLU A 250 -18.72 -5.78 12.03
N ALA A 251 -18.75 -6.94 11.36
CA ALA A 251 -18.82 -7.03 9.90
C ALA A 251 -20.28 -6.97 9.42
N LYS A 252 -20.55 -6.11 8.44
CA LYS A 252 -21.90 -5.91 7.91
C LYS A 252 -22.27 -7.00 6.89
N PRO A 253 -23.50 -7.51 6.88
CA PRO A 253 -23.94 -8.49 5.87
C PRO A 253 -23.99 -7.90 4.46
N ILE A 254 -24.22 -6.58 4.34
CA ILE A 254 -24.21 -5.84 3.09
C ILE A 254 -23.22 -4.69 3.24
N ILE A 255 -22.28 -4.58 2.30
CA ILE A 255 -21.29 -3.50 2.27
C ILE A 255 -21.79 -2.43 1.30
N GLU A 256 -22.17 -1.28 1.87
CA GLU A 256 -22.56 -0.12 1.08
C GLU A 256 -21.30 0.54 0.50
N ARG A 257 -21.27 0.73 -0.83
CA ARG A 257 -20.20 1.51 -1.46
C ARG A 257 -20.20 2.94 -0.93
N GLN A 258 -19.02 3.50 -0.71
CA GLN A 258 -18.92 4.94 -0.46
C GLN A 258 -19.24 5.74 -1.71
N ILE A 259 -20.03 6.79 -1.52
CA ILE A 259 -20.36 7.79 -2.54
C ILE A 259 -20.08 9.15 -1.90
N VAL A 260 -19.19 9.91 -2.51
CA VAL A 260 -18.79 11.26 -2.16
C VAL A 260 -19.72 12.22 -2.89
N ALA A 261 -20.67 12.78 -2.15
CA ALA A 261 -21.67 13.70 -2.71
C ALA A 261 -21.06 15.04 -3.16
N ARG A 262 -19.88 15.41 -2.64
CA ARG A 262 -19.17 16.64 -2.97
C ARG A 262 -17.72 16.33 -3.31
N LEU A 263 -17.34 16.58 -4.55
CA LEU A 263 -15.96 16.38 -5.00
C LEU A 263 -14.97 17.15 -4.12
N PRO A 264 -13.80 16.56 -3.83
CA PRO A 264 -12.73 17.24 -3.10
C PRO A 264 -12.21 18.44 -3.90
N GLN A 265 -11.46 19.31 -3.23
CA GLN A 265 -10.75 20.36 -3.94
C GLN A 265 -9.77 19.73 -4.96
N PRO A 266 -9.65 20.31 -6.16
CA PRO A 266 -8.73 19.81 -7.16
C PRO A 266 -7.29 19.91 -6.64
N VAL A 267 -6.46 18.93 -7.02
CA VAL A 267 -5.02 18.98 -6.73
C VAL A 267 -4.42 20.12 -7.56
N THR A 268 -3.91 21.16 -6.87
CA THR A 268 -3.34 22.35 -7.53
C THR A 268 -1.88 22.19 -7.91
N ASN A 269 -1.17 21.24 -7.29
CA ASN A 269 0.23 20.92 -7.56
C ASN A 269 0.37 19.42 -7.88
N PRO A 270 -0.17 18.93 -9.01
CA PRO A 270 -0.03 17.53 -9.38
C PRO A 270 1.43 17.18 -9.64
N VAL A 271 1.81 15.92 -9.39
CA VAL A 271 3.15 15.42 -9.73
C VAL A 271 3.32 15.44 -11.24
N VAL A 272 4.40 16.06 -11.73
CA VAL A 272 4.68 16.15 -13.16
C VAL A 272 5.66 15.04 -13.56
N PRO A 273 5.24 14.09 -14.42
CA PRO A 273 6.08 12.98 -14.81
C PRO A 273 7.26 13.44 -15.67
N TYR A 274 8.38 12.73 -15.57
CA TYR A 274 9.56 12.94 -16.44
C TYR A 274 9.53 12.13 -17.74
N VAL A 275 8.48 11.32 -17.94
CA VAL A 275 8.28 10.48 -19.12
C VAL A 275 6.89 10.76 -19.67
N GLU A 276 6.73 10.66 -20.99
CA GLU A 276 5.42 10.68 -21.64
C GLU A 276 4.51 9.60 -21.03
N VAL A 277 3.33 10.02 -20.58
CA VAL A 277 2.32 9.15 -19.97
C VAL A 277 1.23 8.80 -20.99
N VAL A 278 0.52 7.69 -20.78
CA VAL A 278 -0.46 7.16 -21.77
C VAL A 278 -1.58 8.17 -22.07
N HIS A 279 -2.04 8.85 -21.03
CA HIS A 279 -2.93 9.99 -21.12
C HIS A 279 -2.33 11.14 -20.32
N ASP A 280 -1.84 12.15 -21.04
CA ASP A 280 -1.46 13.42 -20.44
C ASP A 280 -2.73 14.26 -20.24
N ARG A 281 -3.02 14.56 -18.98
CA ARG A 281 -4.16 15.41 -18.57
C ARG A 281 -3.70 16.72 -17.94
N GLY A 282 -2.39 16.98 -17.97
CA GLY A 282 -1.72 18.14 -17.39
C GLY A 282 -1.03 19.06 -18.40
N ALA A 283 -1.10 18.74 -19.70
CA ALA A 283 -0.76 19.62 -20.82
C ALA A 283 -1.97 20.42 -21.33
#